data_AF-A0A0B4EHT4-F1
#
_entry.id   AF-A0A0B4EHT4-F1
#
_cell.length_a   1.000
_cell.length_b   1.000
_cell.length_c   1.000
_cell.angle_alpha   90.00
_cell.angle_beta   90.00
_cell.angle_gamma   90.00
#
_symmetry.space_group_name_H-M   'P 1'
#
loop_
_entity.id
_entity.type
_entity.pdbx_description
1 polymer ?
#
loop_
_entity_poly.entity_id
_entity_poly.type
_entity_poly.pdbx_seq_one_letter_code
_entity_poly.pdbx_strand_id
1 'polypeptide(L)'
;MKEYLTTALQKWNISLEEKQIEALLSYVSLLLEYNRHTNLTAIREEKAVLEKHILDSLLLQEFIPKEAKTAIDIGTGAGFPGMVLAICNPHLQFTLMDSVGKKQNF
;
A
#
# COMPACT_ATOMS: atom_id res chain seq x y z
N MET A 1 13.47 9.12 3.51
CA MET A 1 12.30 8.36 3.01
C MET A 1 10.98 8.96 3.46
N LYS A 2 10.74 9.15 4.76
CA LYS A 2 9.57 9.90 5.27
C LYS A 2 9.41 11.28 4.62
N GLU A 3 10.47 12.09 4.61
CA GLU A 3 10.47 13.41 3.96
C GLU A 3 10.11 13.35 2.46
N TYR A 4 10.61 12.34 1.74
CA TYR A 4 10.29 12.13 0.33
C TYR A 4 8.79 11.85 0.13
N LEU A 5 8.24 10.92 0.91
CA LEU A 5 6.82 10.57 0.86
C LEU A 5 5.95 11.79 1.24
N THR A 6 6.26 12.48 2.33
CA THR A 6 5.52 13.68 2.77
C THR A 6 5.52 14.77 1.70
N THR A 7 6.67 15.03 1.05
CA THR A 7 6.78 15.99 -0.05
C THR A 7 5.91 15.58 -1.25
N ALA A 8 5.91 14.29 -1.60
CA ALA A 8 5.07 13.78 -2.69
C ALA A 8 3.57 13.88 -2.39
N LEU A 9 3.16 13.52 -1.17
CA LEU A 9 1.78 13.64 -0.70
C LEU A 9 1.27 15.09 -0.77
N GLN A 10 2.10 16.05 -0.33
CA GLN A 10 1.79 17.48 -0.44
C GLN A 10 1.61 17.91 -1.89
N LYS A 11 2.51 17.49 -2.79
CA LYS A 11 2.43 17.80 -4.22
C LYS A 11 1.13 17.28 -4.86
N TRP A 12 0.62 16.15 -4.39
CA TRP A 12 -0.59 15.52 -4.91
C TRP A 12 -1.85 15.86 -4.12
N ASN A 13 -1.73 16.77 -3.15
CA ASN A 13 -2.82 17.22 -2.29
C ASN A 13 -3.51 16.08 -1.52
N ILE A 14 -2.74 15.04 -1.15
CA ILE A 14 -3.20 13.91 -0.36
C ILE A 14 -2.85 14.16 1.11
N SER A 15 -3.87 14.18 1.98
CA SER A 15 -3.69 14.37 3.42
C SER A 15 -3.73 13.02 4.14
N LEU A 16 -2.64 12.68 4.84
CA LEU A 16 -2.53 11.49 5.69
C LEU A 16 -2.08 11.91 7.09
N GLU A 17 -2.56 11.20 8.11
CA GLU A 17 -2.06 11.33 9.47
C GLU A 17 -0.64 10.75 9.58
N GLU A 18 0.13 11.26 10.53
CA GLU A 18 1.50 10.80 10.80
C GLU A 18 1.57 9.26 11.02
N LYS A 19 0.61 8.72 11.79
CA LYS A 19 0.50 7.27 12.03
C LYS A 19 0.34 6.46 10.75
N GLN A 20 -0.33 7.00 9.73
CA GLN A 20 -0.55 6.33 8.45
C GLN A 20 0.73 6.36 7.62
N ILE A 21 1.44 7.49 7.61
CA ILE A 21 2.75 7.62 6.95
C ILE A 21 3.73 6.61 7.55
N GLU A 22 3.81 6.52 8.87
CA GLU A 22 4.69 5.57 9.56
C GLU A 22 4.32 4.11 9.28
N ALA A 23 3.02 3.80 9.25
CA ALA A 23 2.53 2.46 8.89
C ALA A 23 2.87 2.10 7.43
N LEU A 24 2.73 3.02 6.48
CA LEU A 24 3.11 2.80 5.08
C LEU A 24 4.62 2.54 4.93
N LEU A 25 5.47 3.32 5.63
CA LEU A 25 6.92 3.11 5.60
C LEU A 25 7.33 1.78 6.25
N SER A 26 6.66 1.39 7.33
CA SER A 26 6.87 0.10 7.98
C SER A 26 6.47 -1.05 7.05
N TYR A 27 5.34 -0.91 6.34
CA TYR A 27 4.89 -1.87 5.34
C TYR A 27 5.88 -2.03 4.19
N VAL A 28 6.41 -0.93 3.65
CA VAL A 28 7.46 -0.96 2.62
C VAL A 28 8.70 -1.69 3.10
N SER A 29 9.13 -1.44 4.34
CA SER A 29 10.29 -2.11 4.93
C SER A 29 10.08 -3.62 5.03
N LEU A 30 8.91 -4.04 5.54
CA LEU A 30 8.53 -5.45 5.66
C LEU A 30 8.46 -6.13 4.28
N LEU A 31 7.85 -5.46 3.30
CA LEU A 31 7.77 -5.95 1.93
C LEU A 31 9.15 -6.21 1.33
N LEU A 32 10.05 -5.24 1.43
CA LEU A 32 11.40 -5.36 0.87
C LEU A 32 12.19 -6.49 1.55
N GLU A 33 12.04 -6.61 2.87
CA GLU A 33 12.64 -7.70 3.64
C GLU A 33 12.17 -9.07 3.17
N TYR A 34 10.86 -9.27 3.11
CA TYR A 34 10.29 -10.54 2.68
C TYR A 34 10.63 -10.84 1.21
N ASN A 35 10.66 -9.81 0.35
CA ASN A 35 10.98 -9.95 -1.08
C ASN A 35 12.42 -10.45 -1.32
N ARG A 36 13.37 -10.23 -0.39
CA ARG A 36 14.75 -10.75 -0.50
C ARG A 36 14.81 -12.27 -0.65
N HIS A 37 13.80 -13.00 -0.15
CA HIS A 37 13.81 -14.46 -0.08
C HIS A 37 12.69 -15.13 -0.91
N THR A 38 11.73 -14.38 -1.45
CA THR A 38 10.48 -14.96 -2.01
C THR A 38 10.10 -14.47 -3.42
N ASN A 39 10.77 -13.43 -3.93
CA ASN A 39 10.45 -12.79 -5.22
C ASN A 39 8.93 -12.49 -5.35
N LEU A 40 8.38 -11.75 -4.37
CA LEU A 40 7.01 -11.23 -4.35
C LEU A 40 6.78 -10.15 -5.42
N THR A 41 7.73 -9.23 -5.59
CA THR A 41 7.69 -8.15 -6.58
C THR A 41 9.03 -8.00 -7.30
N ALA A 42 9.00 -7.60 -8.57
CA ALA A 42 10.20 -7.31 -9.34
C ALA A 42 10.94 -6.05 -8.85
N ILE A 43 10.24 -5.16 -8.13
CA ILE A 43 10.80 -3.92 -7.61
C ILE A 43 11.54 -4.21 -6.29
N ARG A 44 12.83 -3.83 -6.25
CA ARG A 44 13.71 -4.05 -5.08
C ARG A 44 14.20 -2.76 -4.44
N GLU A 45 13.91 -1.62 -5.06
CA GLU A 45 14.35 -0.31 -4.59
C GLU A 45 13.22 0.39 -3.85
N GLU A 46 13.50 0.84 -2.63
CA GLU A 46 12.52 1.44 -1.73
C GLU A 46 11.83 2.66 -2.35
N LYS A 47 12.60 3.54 -3.00
CA LYS A 47 12.03 4.71 -3.71
C LYS A 47 11.06 4.30 -4.82
N ALA A 48 11.40 3.25 -5.58
CA ALA A 48 10.52 2.75 -6.63
C ALA A 48 9.24 2.11 -6.07
N VAL A 49 9.29 1.46 -4.89
CA VAL A 49 8.08 0.98 -4.20
C VAL A 49 7.20 2.16 -3.79
N LEU A 50 7.78 3.22 -3.22
CA LEU A 50 7.01 4.42 -2.86
C LEU A 50 6.29 5.03 -4.07
N GLU A 51 6.99 5.18 -5.19
CA GLU A 51 6.40 5.81 -6.38
C GLU A 51 5.39 4.91 -7.10
N LYS A 52 5.77 3.66 -7.38
CA LYS A 52 5.00 2.77 -8.26
C LYS A 52 3.95 1.93 -7.54
N HIS A 53 4.00 1.86 -6.21
CA HIS A 53 3.05 1.09 -5.43
C HIS A 53 2.31 1.94 -4.42
N ILE A 54 3.01 2.69 -3.55
CA ILE A 54 2.33 3.49 -2.52
C ILE A 54 1.56 4.64 -3.15
N LEU A 55 2.27 5.55 -3.84
CA LEU A 55 1.66 6.74 -4.42
C LEU A 55 0.61 6.39 -5.47
N ASP A 56 0.90 5.41 -6.34
CA ASP A 56 -0.06 4.91 -7.34
C ASP A 56 -1.36 4.37 -6.70
N SER A 57 -1.24 3.58 -5.61
CA SER A 57 -2.43 3.07 -4.90
C SER A 57 -3.25 4.19 -4.26
N LEU A 58 -2.61 5.24 -3.75
CA LEU A 58 -3.29 6.36 -3.11
C LEU A 58 -4.15 7.19 -4.09
N LEU A 59 -3.88 7.11 -5.39
CA LEU A 59 -4.77 7.72 -6.40
C LEU A 59 -6.18 7.13 -6.37
N LEU A 60 -6.32 5.88 -5.89
CA LEU A 60 -7.64 5.24 -5.78
C LEU A 60 -8.48 5.76 -4.60
N GLN A 61 -7.89 6.53 -3.69
CA GLN A 61 -8.56 7.05 -2.49
C GLN A 61 -9.80 7.89 -2.83
N GLU A 62 -9.75 8.64 -3.92
CA GLU A 62 -10.85 9.52 -4.34
C GLU A 62 -12.09 8.74 -4.84
N PHE A 63 -11.91 7.49 -5.26
CA PHE A 63 -12.97 6.64 -5.80
C PHE A 63 -13.64 5.77 -4.73
N ILE A 64 -13.12 5.74 -3.49
CA ILE A 64 -13.72 4.98 -2.40
C ILE A 64 -14.98 5.71 -1.91
N PRO A 65 -16.18 5.09 -1.97
CA PRO A 65 -17.38 5.70 -1.44
C PRO A 65 -17.26 5.93 0.07
N LYS A 66 -17.62 7.12 0.56
CA LYS A 66 -17.50 7.47 1.99
C LYS A 66 -18.27 6.54 2.93
N GLU A 67 -19.35 5.92 2.44
CA GLU A 67 -20.19 4.99 3.19
C GLU A 67 -19.74 3.54 3.10
N ALA A 68 -18.68 3.24 2.32
CA ALA A 68 -18.18 1.88 2.17
C ALA A 68 -17.77 1.30 3.53
N LYS A 69 -18.18 0.06 3.79
CA LYS A 69 -17.83 -0.71 5.00
C LYS A 69 -16.90 -1.87 4.71
N THR A 70 -16.93 -2.38 3.49
CA THR A 70 -16.09 -3.49 3.05
C THR A 70 -15.54 -3.20 1.66
N ALA A 71 -14.31 -3.65 1.39
CA ALA A 71 -13.68 -3.62 0.09
C ALA A 71 -12.92 -4.93 -0.16
N ILE A 72 -12.77 -5.32 -1.42
CA ILE A 72 -11.97 -6.47 -1.83
C ILE A 72 -10.99 -6.05 -2.92
N ASP A 73 -9.74 -6.47 -2.76
CA ASP A 73 -8.69 -6.37 -3.77
C ASP A 73 -8.45 -7.76 -4.38
N ILE A 74 -8.79 -7.91 -5.67
CA ILE A 74 -8.72 -9.19 -6.39
C ILE A 74 -7.46 -9.20 -7.25
N GLY A 75 -6.55 -10.13 -6.95
CA GLY A 75 -5.23 -10.18 -7.56
C GLY A 75 -4.23 -9.25 -6.88
N THR A 76 -4.35 -9.08 -5.55
CA THR A 76 -3.61 -8.10 -4.75
C THR A 76 -2.08 -8.25 -4.83
N GLY A 77 -1.56 -9.38 -5.29
CA GLY A 77 -0.14 -9.56 -5.48
C GLY A 77 0.61 -9.46 -4.15
N ALA A 78 1.52 -8.49 -4.07
CA ALA A 78 2.22 -8.15 -2.84
C ALA A 78 1.42 -7.18 -1.95
N GLY A 79 0.08 -7.27 -1.94
CA GLY A 79 -0.83 -6.42 -1.17
C GLY A 79 -1.17 -5.07 -1.80
N PHE A 80 -0.99 -4.88 -3.11
CA PHE A 80 -1.29 -3.61 -3.78
C PHE A 80 -2.48 -3.74 -4.75
N PRO A 81 -3.39 -2.75 -4.77
CA PRO A 81 -3.42 -1.54 -3.95
C PRO A 81 -3.97 -1.72 -2.52
N GLY A 82 -4.51 -2.89 -2.21
CA GLY A 82 -5.39 -3.10 -1.06
C GLY A 82 -4.78 -2.80 0.31
N MET A 83 -3.53 -3.18 0.62
CA MET A 83 -2.93 -2.84 1.92
C MET A 83 -2.71 -1.35 2.10
N VAL A 84 -2.31 -0.64 1.04
CA VAL A 84 -2.10 0.82 1.12
C VAL A 84 -3.43 1.50 1.46
N LEU A 85 -4.50 1.11 0.76
CA LEU A 85 -5.83 1.63 1.01
C LEU A 85 -6.37 1.21 2.38
N ALA A 86 -6.08 0.01 2.86
CA ALA A 86 -6.46 -0.45 4.19
C ALA A 86 -5.80 0.38 5.30
N ILE A 87 -4.50 0.68 5.17
CA ILE A 87 -3.77 1.53 6.12
C ILE A 87 -4.38 2.95 6.14
N CYS A 88 -4.76 3.48 4.98
CA CYS A 88 -5.33 4.81 4.86
C CYS A 88 -6.81 4.89 5.28
N ASN A 89 -7.54 3.76 5.30
CA ASN A 89 -8.97 3.71 5.62
C ASN A 89 -9.24 2.67 6.73
N PRO A 90 -8.85 2.95 7.99
CA PRO A 90 -8.97 1.97 9.08
C PRO A 90 -10.42 1.60 9.44
N HIS A 91 -11.40 2.35 8.95
CA HIS A 91 -12.83 2.08 9.12
C HIS A 91 -13.39 1.10 8.08
N LEU A 92 -12.63 0.80 7.02
CA LEU A 92 -13.03 -0.03 5.90
C LEU A 92 -12.41 -1.42 6.04
N GLN A 93 -13.22 -2.47 6.06
CA GLN A 93 -12.71 -3.84 6.11
C GLN A 93 -12.23 -4.26 4.71
N PHE A 94 -10.92 -4.44 4.55
CA PHE A 94 -10.34 -4.94 3.31
C PHE A 94 -10.17 -6.45 3.33
N THR A 95 -10.54 -7.09 2.22
CA THR A 95 -10.17 -8.47 1.91
C THR A 95 -9.15 -8.45 0.78
N LEU A 96 -7.99 -9.07 0.99
CA LEU A 96 -6.94 -9.18 -0.02
C LEU A 96 -6.93 -10.60 -0.57
N MET A 97 -7.21 -10.74 -1.87
CA MET A 97 -7.31 -12.03 -2.53
C MET A 97 -6.25 -12.14 -3.63
N ASP A 98 -5.51 -13.25 -3.66
CA ASP A 98 -4.67 -13.64 -4.79
C ASP A 98 -4.79 -15.16 -5.01
N SER A 99 -4.53 -15.65 -6.20
CA SER A 99 -4.56 -17.09 -6.53
C SER A 99 -3.25 -17.81 -6.22
N VAL A 100 -2.16 -17.07 -5.96
CA VAL A 100 -0.82 -17.60 -5.75
C VAL A 100 -0.51 -17.71 -4.25
N GLY A 101 -0.37 -18.93 -3.74
CA GLY A 101 -0.22 -19.20 -2.30
C GLY A 101 0.93 -18.46 -1.59
N LYS A 102 2.11 -18.32 -2.23
CA LYS A 102 3.23 -17.55 -1.63
C LYS A 102 2.92 -16.06 -1.40
N LYS A 103 1.93 -15.52 -2.11
CA LYS A 103 1.47 -14.14 -1.96
C LYS A 103 0.38 -13.98 -0.90
N GLN A 104 -0.31 -15.07 -0.56
CA GLN A 104 -1.26 -15.13 0.56
C GLN A 104 -0.56 -15.30 1.92
N ASN A 105 0.69 -15.79 1.91
CA ASN A 105 1.50 -16.04 3.10
C ASN A 105 2.44 -14.86 3.48
N PHE A 106 2.25 -13.71 2.83
CA PHE A 106 2.89 -12.44 3.16
C PHE A 106 1.88 -11.62 3.97
#